data_AF-A0A963RRD7-F1
#
_entry.id   AF-A0A963RRD7-F1
#
_cell.length_a   1.000
_cell.length_b   1.000
_cell.length_c   1.000
_cell.angle_alpha   90.00
_cell.angle_beta   90.00
_cell.angle_gamma   90.00
#
_symmetry.space_group_name_H-M   'P 1'
#
loop_
_entity.id
_entity.type
_entity.pdbx_description
1 polymer ?
#
loop_
_entity_poly.entity_id
_entity_poly.type
_entity_poly.pdbx_seq_one_letter_code
_entity_poly.pdbx_strand_id
1 'polypeptide(L)'
;MLAFVLFVAGPALADTTVPTQDLKGLGDPPGLSRYTGSVLLYRNDADYDELRLPVSRPVDKGGEPVAPKVLEARGQRSSLQYLVPPGRSPLEVLRNYQQAYKAQGFETVYECAGPACGASEVSLHGFDLGRLLVPANYASAIGDNSPAACAGGAFVGD
;
A
#
# COMPACT_ATOMS: atom_id res chain seq x y z
N MET A 1 16.94 -50.30 24.36
CA MET A 1 17.51 -48.95 24.58
C MET A 1 16.98 -48.06 23.46
N LEU A 2 15.79 -47.46 23.63
CA LEU A 2 15.24 -46.50 22.68
C LEU A 2 15.52 -45.10 23.23
N ALA A 3 16.37 -44.34 22.54
CA ALA A 3 16.65 -42.95 22.87
C ALA A 3 15.56 -42.05 22.24
N PHE A 4 14.79 -41.38 23.09
CA PHE A 4 13.79 -40.40 22.67
C PHE A 4 14.49 -39.05 22.52
N VAL A 5 14.67 -38.58 21.28
CA VAL A 5 15.22 -37.24 21.00
C VAL A 5 14.06 -36.25 21.10
N LEU A 6 14.02 -35.46 22.18
CA LEU A 6 13.13 -34.30 22.29
C LEU A 6 13.68 -33.18 21.41
N PHE A 7 12.97 -32.86 20.32
CA PHE A 7 13.18 -31.63 19.56
C PHE A 7 12.50 -30.49 20.34
N VAL A 8 13.28 -29.67 21.02
CA VAL A 8 12.78 -28.42 21.63
C VAL A 8 12.59 -27.42 20.49
N ALA A 9 11.35 -27.23 20.06
CA ALA A 9 11.00 -26.12 19.18
C ALA A 9 11.16 -24.81 19.97
N GLY A 10 12.22 -24.07 19.71
CA GLY A 10 12.42 -22.75 20.29
C GLY A 10 11.36 -21.78 19.77
N PRO A 11 10.87 -20.82 20.60
CA PRO A 11 9.93 -19.81 20.14
C PRO A 11 10.57 -19.00 19.00
N ALA A 12 9.88 -18.93 17.86
CA ALA A 12 10.23 -18.02 16.79
C ALA A 12 10.05 -16.58 17.33
N LEU A 13 11.16 -15.90 17.60
CA LEU A 13 11.12 -14.47 17.93
C LEU A 13 10.66 -13.73 16.67
N ALA A 14 9.53 -13.05 16.74
CA ALA A 14 9.12 -12.11 15.71
C ALA A 14 10.21 -11.04 15.54
N ASP A 15 10.71 -10.86 14.32
CA ASP A 15 11.71 -9.82 14.02
C ASP A 15 11.00 -8.46 14.05
N THR A 16 11.11 -7.78 15.19
CA THR A 16 10.54 -6.44 15.41
C THR A 16 11.48 -5.33 14.94
N THR A 17 12.60 -5.67 14.29
CA THR A 17 13.54 -4.68 13.80
C THR A 17 12.93 -3.91 12.65
N VAL A 18 12.72 -2.61 12.86
CA VAL A 18 12.25 -1.70 11.82
C VAL A 18 13.29 -1.68 10.69
N PRO A 19 12.93 -2.04 9.44
CA PRO A 19 13.87 -2.06 8.33
C PRO A 19 14.47 -0.67 8.10
N THR A 20 15.80 -0.63 7.99
CA THR A 20 16.56 0.60 7.69
C THR A 20 17.08 0.64 6.26
N GLN A 21 16.86 -0.44 5.50
CA GLN A 21 17.25 -0.61 4.11
C GLN A 21 16.14 -1.35 3.38
N ASP A 22 16.05 -1.14 2.05
CA ASP A 22 15.10 -1.83 1.19
C ASP A 22 15.18 -3.34 1.40
N LEU A 23 14.03 -4.01 1.39
CA LEU A 23 14.04 -5.47 1.45
C LEU A 23 14.77 -6.03 0.22
N LYS A 24 15.45 -7.15 0.44
CA LYS A 24 16.37 -7.74 -0.52
C LYS A 24 15.69 -7.95 -1.88
N GLY A 25 16.34 -7.46 -2.93
CA GLY A 25 15.89 -7.64 -4.32
C GLY A 25 14.81 -6.68 -4.77
N LEU A 26 14.38 -5.74 -3.91
CA LEU A 26 13.48 -4.67 -4.29
C LEU A 26 14.25 -3.46 -4.82
N GLY A 27 13.57 -2.64 -5.62
CA GLY A 27 14.06 -1.37 -6.13
C GLY A 27 12.91 -0.56 -6.73
N ASP A 28 13.14 0.71 -7.05
CA ASP A 28 12.11 1.57 -7.65
C ASP A 28 11.97 1.33 -9.17
N PRO A 29 10.78 1.57 -9.75
CA PRO A 29 10.65 1.68 -11.20
C PRO A 29 11.34 2.95 -11.73
N PRO A 30 11.74 2.97 -13.01
CA PRO A 30 12.32 4.17 -13.64
C PRO A 30 11.40 5.38 -13.54
N GLY A 31 11.97 6.56 -13.28
CA GLY A 31 11.24 7.83 -13.22
C GLY A 31 10.52 8.10 -11.90
N LEU A 32 10.43 7.13 -10.99
CA LEU A 32 9.90 7.35 -9.65
C LEU A 32 10.98 7.93 -8.73
N SER A 33 10.75 9.14 -8.23
CA SER A 33 11.51 9.70 -7.11
C SER A 33 10.78 9.43 -5.80
N ARG A 34 11.19 8.41 -5.06
CA ARG A 34 10.63 8.12 -3.73
C ARG A 34 10.91 9.27 -2.75
N TYR A 35 10.08 9.39 -1.72
CA TYR A 35 10.34 10.32 -0.62
C TYR A 35 11.68 10.00 0.05
N THR A 36 12.51 11.03 0.26
CA THR A 36 13.89 10.85 0.74
C THR A 36 13.94 10.16 2.10
N GLY A 37 14.77 9.11 2.19
CA GLY A 37 14.94 8.29 3.39
C GLY A 37 13.90 7.19 3.55
N SER A 38 12.93 7.07 2.64
CA SER A 38 11.97 5.97 2.65
C SER A 38 12.61 4.63 2.29
N VAL A 39 12.19 3.60 3.00
CA VAL A 39 12.62 2.20 2.84
C VAL A 39 11.54 1.41 2.11
N LEU A 40 11.90 0.70 1.04
CA LEU A 40 10.98 -0.10 0.23
C LEU A 40 10.73 -1.47 0.88
N LEU A 41 9.47 -1.71 1.28
CA LEU A 41 9.04 -2.93 1.96
C LEU A 41 8.37 -3.93 1.03
N TYR A 42 7.72 -3.45 -0.02
CA TYR A 42 6.96 -4.30 -0.93
C TYR A 42 6.95 -3.71 -2.32
N ARG A 43 7.05 -4.59 -3.32
CA ARG A 43 6.83 -4.29 -4.74
C ARG A 43 6.05 -5.41 -5.39
N ASN A 44 5.07 -5.03 -6.20
CA ASN A 44 4.39 -5.95 -7.11
C ASN A 44 4.20 -5.28 -8.46
N ASP A 45 4.75 -5.93 -9.49
CA ASP A 45 4.65 -5.48 -10.88
C ASP A 45 3.68 -6.37 -11.66
N ALA A 46 2.97 -5.76 -12.60
CA ALA A 46 2.19 -6.43 -13.62
C ALA A 46 2.52 -5.80 -14.98
N ASP A 47 2.82 -6.63 -15.97
CA ASP A 47 3.12 -6.16 -17.33
C ASP A 47 1.92 -5.53 -18.02
N TYR A 48 0.72 -6.00 -17.67
CA TYR A 48 -0.55 -5.46 -18.12
C TYR A 48 -1.63 -5.67 -17.06
N ASP A 49 -2.24 -4.59 -16.60
CA ASP A 49 -3.31 -4.58 -15.62
C ASP A 49 -4.36 -3.52 -15.99
N GLU A 50 -5.54 -3.60 -15.38
CA GLU A 50 -6.63 -2.63 -15.51
C GLU A 50 -7.00 -2.06 -14.15
N LEU A 51 -6.95 -0.73 -14.04
CA LEU A 51 -7.34 0.01 -12.84
C LEU A 51 -8.55 0.89 -13.09
N ARG A 52 -9.47 0.90 -12.13
CA ARG A 52 -10.69 1.71 -12.12
C ARG A 52 -10.63 2.68 -10.93
N LEU A 53 -9.96 3.81 -11.12
CA LEU A 53 -9.69 4.77 -10.05
C LEU A 53 -10.88 5.71 -9.83
N PRO A 54 -11.43 5.83 -8.61
CA PRO A 54 -12.50 6.77 -8.32
C PRO A 54 -11.96 8.20 -8.37
N VAL A 55 -12.47 9.00 -9.31
CA VAL A 55 -12.11 10.43 -9.50
C VAL A 55 -13.26 11.35 -9.12
N SER A 56 -14.03 10.90 -8.13
CA SER A 56 -15.17 11.63 -7.57
C SER A 56 -15.46 11.13 -6.17
N ARG A 57 -16.19 11.93 -5.40
CA ARG A 57 -16.66 11.54 -4.07
C ARG A 57 -17.60 10.33 -4.21
N PRO A 58 -17.37 9.22 -3.49
CA PRO A 58 -18.29 8.08 -3.47
C PRO A 58 -19.68 8.46 -2.95
N VAL A 59 -20.71 7.76 -3.42
CA VAL A 59 -22.10 7.89 -3.00
C VAL A 59 -22.68 6.52 -2.66
N ASP A 60 -23.66 6.46 -1.76
CA ASP A 60 -24.42 5.23 -1.54
C ASP A 60 -25.38 5.01 -2.70
N LYS A 61 -25.37 3.80 -3.27
CA LYS A 61 -26.36 3.38 -4.25
C LYS A 61 -27.00 2.07 -3.82
N GLY A 62 -27.93 2.17 -2.87
CA GLY A 62 -28.70 1.02 -2.40
C GLY A 62 -27.91 0.14 -1.44
N GLY A 63 -27.11 0.75 -0.57
CA GLY A 63 -26.26 0.05 0.40
C GLY A 63 -24.84 -0.25 -0.10
N GLU A 64 -24.52 0.12 -1.34
CA GLU A 64 -23.20 -0.12 -1.94
C GLU A 64 -22.49 1.21 -2.22
N PRO A 65 -21.21 1.38 -1.83
CA PRO A 65 -20.43 2.56 -2.18
C PRO A 65 -20.07 2.56 -3.67
N VAL A 66 -20.51 3.58 -4.40
CA VAL A 66 -20.26 3.75 -5.83
C VAL A 66 -19.58 5.09 -6.08
N ALA A 67 -18.50 5.09 -6.87
CA ALA A 67 -17.90 6.32 -7.41
C ALA A 67 -18.62 6.73 -8.72
N PRO A 68 -19.31 7.88 -8.78
CA PRO A 68 -20.03 8.30 -9.99
C PRO A 68 -19.14 8.52 -11.22
N LYS A 69 -17.88 8.90 -11.00
CA LYS A 69 -16.86 9.05 -12.03
C LYS A 69 -15.65 8.20 -11.69
N VAL A 70 -15.22 7.44 -12.68
CA VAL A 70 -14.09 6.52 -12.63
C VAL A 70 -13.16 6.84 -13.79
N LEU A 71 -11.86 6.88 -13.51
CA LEU A 71 -10.81 6.90 -14.52
C LEU A 71 -10.35 5.46 -14.74
N GLU A 72 -10.46 4.98 -15.97
CA GLU A 72 -9.95 3.67 -16.36
C GLU A 72 -8.54 3.82 -16.94
N ALA A 73 -7.60 3.04 -16.42
CA ALA A 73 -6.23 2.98 -16.91
C ALA A 73 -5.86 1.52 -17.20
N ARG A 74 -5.17 1.28 -18.32
CA ARG A 74 -4.72 -0.05 -18.73
C ARG A 74 -3.26 0.00 -19.16
N GLY A 75 -2.46 -0.96 -18.71
CA GLY A 75 -1.03 -1.04 -19.06
C GLY A 75 -0.18 -1.60 -17.92
N GLN A 76 1.13 -1.33 -17.98
CA GLN A 76 2.05 -1.75 -16.93
C GLN A 76 1.71 -1.06 -15.59
N ARG A 77 1.70 -1.84 -14.51
CA ARG A 77 1.48 -1.35 -13.14
C ARG A 77 2.65 -1.76 -12.25
N SER A 78 3.12 -0.83 -11.43
CA SER A 78 3.96 -1.10 -10.27
C SER A 78 3.28 -0.59 -9.01
N SER A 79 3.09 -1.47 -8.02
CA SER A 79 2.58 -1.10 -6.69
C SER A 79 3.67 -1.26 -5.66
N LEU A 80 3.88 -0.23 -4.86
CA LEU A 80 5.02 -0.08 -3.96
C LEU A 80 4.51 0.30 -2.58
N GLN A 81 5.13 -0.25 -1.53
CA GLN A 81 4.90 0.18 -0.16
C GLN A 81 6.20 0.62 0.48
N TYR A 82 6.19 1.83 1.02
CA TYR A 82 7.34 2.43 1.67
C TYR A 82 7.10 2.61 3.15
N LEU A 83 8.12 2.33 3.94
CA LEU A 83 8.25 2.88 5.27
C LEU A 83 8.80 4.30 5.16
N VAL A 84 8.04 5.27 5.67
CA VAL A 84 8.44 6.67 5.72
C VAL A 84 9.32 6.90 6.96
N PRO A 85 10.36 7.77 6.88
CA PRO A 85 11.15 8.14 8.04
C PRO A 85 10.29 8.64 9.22
N PRO A 86 10.72 8.39 10.46
CA PRO A 86 10.02 8.89 11.63
C PRO A 86 9.95 10.43 11.63
N GLY A 87 8.89 10.97 12.24
CA GLY A 87 8.69 12.42 12.37
C GLY A 87 8.10 13.09 11.12
N ARG A 88 7.74 12.34 10.08
CA ARG A 88 7.09 12.86 8.87
C ARG A 88 5.60 12.60 8.91
N SER A 89 4.83 13.62 8.53
CA SER A 89 3.38 13.48 8.43
C SER A 89 2.98 12.84 7.10
N PRO A 90 1.89 12.04 7.04
CA PRO A 90 1.36 11.55 5.77
C PRO A 90 1.05 12.67 4.77
N LEU A 91 0.59 13.84 5.25
CA LEU A 91 0.31 15.00 4.41
C LEU A 91 1.59 15.57 3.76
N GLU A 92 2.69 15.66 4.51
CA GLU A 92 3.99 16.10 3.98
C GLU A 92 4.45 15.20 2.84
N VAL A 93 4.40 13.87 3.05
CA VAL A 93 4.78 12.87 2.06
C VAL A 93 3.91 12.96 0.81
N LEU A 94 2.58 13.05 0.98
CA LEU A 94 1.64 13.21 -0.13
C LEU A 94 1.95 14.49 -0.94
N ARG A 95 2.12 15.63 -0.26
CA ARG A 95 2.39 16.92 -0.91
C ARG A 95 3.74 16.92 -1.63
N ASN A 96 4.74 16.22 -1.11
CA ASN A 96 6.02 16.03 -1.78
C ASN A 96 5.85 15.30 -3.13
N TYR A 97 5.15 14.16 -3.14
CA TYR A 97 4.87 13.43 -4.38
C TYR A 97 4.07 14.27 -5.39
N GLN A 98 3.02 14.95 -4.94
CA GLN A 98 2.22 15.80 -5.82
C GLN A 98 3.04 16.93 -6.46
N GLN A 99 3.92 17.59 -5.69
CA GLN A 99 4.80 18.62 -6.23
C GLN A 99 5.80 18.05 -7.23
N ALA A 100 6.40 16.89 -6.93
CA ALA A 100 7.34 16.21 -7.81
C ALA A 100 6.68 15.83 -9.15
N TYR A 101 5.50 15.21 -9.11
CA TYR A 101 4.77 14.84 -10.33
C TYR A 101 4.25 16.04 -11.10
N LYS A 102 3.77 17.09 -10.41
CA LYS A 102 3.38 18.34 -11.07
C LYS A 102 4.56 18.97 -11.82
N ALA A 103 5.76 18.95 -11.24
CA ALA A 103 6.98 19.43 -11.90
C ALA A 103 7.37 18.60 -13.13
N GLN A 104 6.95 17.32 -13.18
CA GLN A 104 7.09 16.45 -14.34
C GLN A 104 5.95 16.59 -15.37
N GLY A 105 5.01 17.51 -15.16
CA GLY A 105 3.90 17.80 -16.08
C GLY A 105 2.63 16.99 -15.85
N PHE A 106 2.52 16.25 -14.74
CA PHE A 106 1.29 15.56 -14.38
C PHE A 106 0.22 16.53 -13.89
N GLU A 107 -1.04 16.21 -14.18
CA GLU A 107 -2.21 16.96 -13.70
C GLU A 107 -2.92 16.20 -12.58
N THR A 108 -3.39 16.94 -11.57
CA THR A 108 -4.23 16.36 -10.52
C THR A 108 -5.62 16.08 -11.08
N VAL A 109 -5.94 14.80 -11.30
CA VAL A 109 -7.25 14.37 -11.80
C VAL A 109 -8.34 14.34 -10.72
N TYR A 110 -7.95 14.12 -9.46
CA TYR A 110 -8.84 14.15 -8.30
C TYR A 110 -8.03 14.32 -7.01
N GLU A 111 -8.55 15.11 -6.07
CA GLU A 111 -8.01 15.26 -4.72
C GLU A 111 -9.16 15.56 -3.75
N CYS A 112 -9.07 15.01 -2.54
CA CYS A 112 -10.00 15.30 -1.46
C CYS A 112 -9.27 15.21 -0.11
N ALA A 113 -9.86 15.78 0.94
CA ALA A 113 -9.42 15.60 2.31
C ALA A 113 -10.62 15.53 3.26
N GLY A 114 -10.52 14.71 4.30
CA GLY A 114 -11.55 14.55 5.31
C GLY A 114 -12.93 14.25 4.70
N PRO A 115 -14.01 14.93 5.12
CA PRO A 115 -15.36 14.66 4.63
C PRO A 115 -15.55 14.82 3.11
N ALA A 116 -14.66 15.54 2.40
CA ALA A 116 -14.73 15.67 0.96
C ALA A 116 -14.43 14.34 0.22
N CYS A 117 -13.72 13.42 0.88
CA CYS A 117 -13.45 12.07 0.38
C CYS A 117 -14.61 11.07 0.60
N GLY A 118 -15.71 11.53 1.19
CA GLY A 118 -16.79 10.68 1.68
C GLY A 118 -16.78 10.53 3.20
N ALA A 119 -17.73 9.77 3.73
CA ALA A 119 -17.90 9.53 5.16
C ALA A 119 -18.42 8.11 5.41
N SER A 120 -17.97 7.49 6.50
CA SER A 120 -18.37 6.13 6.90
C SER A 120 -18.15 5.11 5.77
N GLU A 121 -19.08 4.16 5.57
CA GLU A 121 -19.06 3.17 4.49
C GLU A 121 -19.04 3.79 3.08
N VAL A 122 -19.47 5.04 2.95
CA VAL A 122 -19.49 5.81 1.70
C VAL A 122 -18.28 6.72 1.63
N SER A 123 -17.10 6.11 1.71
CA SER A 123 -15.81 6.81 1.62
C SER A 123 -14.85 6.06 0.71
N LEU A 124 -13.74 6.72 0.34
CA LEU A 124 -12.70 6.07 -0.46
C LEU A 124 -12.12 4.80 0.19
N HIS A 125 -12.16 4.68 1.52
CA HIS A 125 -11.82 3.44 2.21
C HIS A 125 -12.87 2.34 1.97
N GLY A 126 -14.16 2.68 2.11
CA GLY A 126 -15.27 1.75 1.80
C GLY A 126 -15.37 1.37 0.32
N PHE A 127 -14.82 2.19 -0.57
CA PHE A 127 -14.64 1.87 -2.00
C PHE A 127 -13.45 0.93 -2.27
N ASP A 128 -12.76 0.46 -1.22
CA ASP A 128 -11.65 -0.48 -1.29
C ASP A 128 -10.52 -0.03 -2.23
N LEU A 129 -10.07 1.22 -2.06
CA LEU A 129 -8.89 1.74 -2.76
C LEU A 129 -7.65 0.85 -2.57
N GLY A 130 -7.55 0.16 -1.42
CA GLY A 130 -6.47 -0.79 -1.15
C GLY A 130 -6.45 -1.92 -2.18
N ARG A 131 -7.57 -2.64 -2.34
CA ARG A 131 -7.71 -3.72 -3.31
C ARG A 131 -7.58 -3.28 -4.76
N LEU A 132 -7.87 -2.01 -5.08
CA LEU A 132 -7.58 -1.48 -6.41
C LEU A 132 -6.06 -1.38 -6.66
N LEU A 133 -5.27 -1.10 -5.63
CA LEU A 133 -3.85 -0.81 -5.77
C LEU A 133 -2.95 -2.01 -5.45
N VAL A 134 -3.41 -2.99 -4.66
CA VAL A 134 -2.65 -4.21 -4.34
C VAL A 134 -3.45 -5.46 -4.74
N PRO A 135 -2.78 -6.52 -5.21
CA PRO A 135 -3.48 -7.72 -5.66
C PRO A 135 -4.20 -8.42 -4.50
N ALA A 136 -5.26 -9.17 -4.81
CA ALA A 136 -6.07 -9.85 -3.79
C ALA A 136 -5.27 -10.85 -2.92
N ASN A 137 -4.15 -11.36 -3.45
CA ASN A 137 -3.23 -12.25 -2.73
C ASN A 137 -2.16 -11.49 -1.91
N TYR A 138 -2.27 -10.17 -1.74
CA TYR A 138 -1.30 -9.32 -1.04
C TYR A 138 -0.88 -9.90 0.31
N ALA A 139 -1.83 -10.20 1.21
CA ALA A 139 -1.55 -10.74 2.53
C ALA A 139 -0.76 -12.06 2.48
N SER A 140 -1.17 -12.99 1.61
CA SER A 140 -0.44 -14.25 1.41
C SER A 140 0.93 -14.08 0.76
N ALA A 141 1.12 -13.05 -0.06
CA ALA A 141 2.35 -12.81 -0.80
C ALA A 141 3.44 -12.17 0.09
N ILE A 142 3.03 -11.32 1.05
CA ILE A 142 3.94 -10.67 1.99
C ILE A 142 4.16 -11.52 3.25
N GLY A 143 3.17 -12.33 3.65
CA GLY A 143 3.18 -13.10 4.89
C GLY A 143 2.85 -12.25 6.13
N ASP A 144 2.08 -12.81 7.05
CA ASP A 144 1.46 -12.10 8.19
C ASP A 144 2.46 -11.46 9.17
N ASN A 145 3.70 -11.96 9.20
CA ASN A 145 4.78 -11.46 10.07
C ASN A 145 5.84 -10.63 9.32
N SER A 146 5.54 -10.14 8.11
CA SER A 146 6.47 -9.29 7.37
C SER A 146 6.37 -7.82 7.79
N PRO A 147 7.46 -7.04 7.68
CA PRO A 147 7.38 -5.59 7.86
C PRO A 147 6.32 -4.92 6.97
N ALA A 148 6.10 -5.42 5.76
CA ALA A 148 5.06 -4.94 4.85
C ALA A 148 3.63 -5.24 5.34
N ALA A 149 3.40 -6.41 5.96
CA ALA A 149 2.13 -6.75 6.57
C ALA A 149 1.81 -5.81 7.75
N CYS A 150 2.77 -5.64 8.65
CA CYS A 150 2.63 -4.72 9.79
C CYS A 150 2.37 -3.27 9.34
N ALA A 151 3.08 -2.80 8.30
CA ALA A 151 2.87 -1.46 7.74
C ALA A 151 1.48 -1.30 7.08
N GLY A 152 0.89 -2.39 6.58
CA GLY A 152 -0.46 -2.43 6.03
C GLY A 152 -1.57 -2.51 7.07
N GLY A 153 -1.25 -2.54 8.37
CA GLY A 153 -2.24 -2.69 9.44
C GLY A 153 -2.78 -4.11 9.59
N ALA A 154 -2.15 -5.11 8.97
CA ALA A 154 -2.41 -6.50 9.31
C ALA A 154 -1.84 -6.76 10.71
N PHE A 155 -2.72 -6.95 11.69
CA PHE A 155 -2.31 -7.37 13.02
C PHE A 155 -1.85 -8.81 12.95
N VAL A 156 -0.74 -9.11 13.63
CA VAL A 156 -0.27 -10.47 13.88
C VAL A 156 -1.43 -11.26 14.47
N GLY A 157 -1.94 -12.22 13.71
CA GLY A 157 -2.82 -13.26 14.24
C GLY A 157 -1.93 -14.28 14.95
N ASP A 158 -2.11 -14.42 16.25
CA ASP A 158 -1.47 -15.47 17.07
C ASP A 158 -1.86 -16.88 16.58
#